data_AF-A0A3B8Q1A4-F1
#
_entry.id   AF-A0A3B8Q1A4-F1
#
_cell.length_a   1.000
_cell.length_b   1.000
_cell.length_c   1.000
_cell.angle_alpha   90.00
_cell.angle_beta   90.00
_cell.angle_gamma   90.00
#
_symmetry.space_group_name_H-M   'P 1'
#
loop_
_entity.id
_entity.type
_entity.pdbx_description
1 polymer ?
#
loop_
_entity_poly.entity_id
_entity_poly.type
_entity_poly.pdbx_seq_one_letter_code
_entity_poly.pdbx_strand_id
1 'polypeptide(L)'
;MDTPRLTLSFPAGCRRAIRAFTLIELLVVISIIAVLAGLVVGIAPAASQRMKDARVRSELAALVTAIESYKAKYGVYPPDNYDPTNRVTNPTLNSLYYELTGVLADNQQGKLIAEDGSAVIDPADFQRYFGREGVLNSLPRAQGTAAMQNRLDRDQRKTLLRREFKPGQYAEIFRSERNPGYVDLEVLAVGFSTDASGKRGGGFPWPPGLPPAQQPVRSNPGLNPWRYVSTNPTNNPGRFDLWAEIRERNRTNIVGNW
;
A
#
# COMPACT_ATOMS: atom_id res chain seq x y z
N MET A 1 10.96 27.32 86.69
CA MET A 1 9.97 26.59 85.89
C MET A 1 10.72 25.99 84.71
N ASP A 2 11.24 24.79 84.91
CA ASP A 2 12.03 24.05 83.92
C ASP A 2 11.12 23.38 82.89
N THR A 3 11.42 23.60 81.61
CA THR A 3 10.85 22.82 80.51
C THR A 3 11.94 21.89 79.97
N PRO A 4 11.73 20.56 79.92
CA PRO A 4 12.72 19.64 79.38
C PRO A 4 12.80 19.77 77.85
N ARG A 5 14.02 19.93 77.32
CA ARG A 5 14.31 19.82 75.89
C ARG A 5 14.28 18.35 75.49
N LEU A 6 13.33 17.97 74.63
CA LEU A 6 13.29 16.68 73.95
C LEU A 6 14.36 16.66 72.84
N THR A 7 15.45 15.94 73.07
CA THR A 7 16.42 15.55 72.04
C THR A 7 15.85 14.38 71.23
N LEU A 8 15.38 14.65 70.01
CA LEU A 8 15.03 13.61 69.04
C LEU A 8 16.31 12.94 68.53
N SER A 9 16.53 11.68 68.91
CA SER A 9 17.57 10.83 68.36
C SER A 9 17.06 10.15 67.09
N PHE A 10 17.62 10.50 65.93
CA PHE A 10 17.31 9.81 64.67
C PHE A 10 17.99 8.44 64.65
N PRO A 11 17.29 7.35 64.33
CA PRO A 11 17.94 6.06 64.18
C PRO A 11 18.94 6.13 63.02
N ALA A 12 20.16 5.64 63.28
CA ALA A 12 21.20 5.50 62.27
C ALA A 12 20.66 4.65 61.11
N GLY A 13 20.55 5.25 59.93
CA GLY A 13 20.16 4.53 58.72
C GLY A 13 21.12 3.37 58.46
N CYS A 14 20.58 2.16 58.35
CA CYS A 14 21.33 0.98 57.93
C CYS A 14 21.87 1.26 56.51
N ARG A 15 23.18 1.51 56.40
CA ARG A 15 23.84 1.68 55.11
C ARG A 15 23.73 0.35 54.36
N ARG A 16 22.82 0.30 53.40
CA ARG A 16 22.71 -0.83 52.47
C ARG A 16 24.05 -0.93 51.74
N ALA A 17 24.83 -1.95 52.04
CA ALA A 17 26.10 -2.19 51.37
C ALA A 17 25.82 -2.32 49.87
N ILE A 18 26.27 -1.35 49.08
CA ILE A 18 26.27 -1.45 47.63
C ILE A 18 27.32 -2.51 47.32
N ARG A 19 26.88 -3.73 46.97
CA ARG A 19 27.78 -4.77 46.50
C ARG A 19 28.46 -4.25 45.23
N ALA A 20 29.78 -4.06 45.29
CA ALA A 20 30.57 -3.71 44.14
C ALA A 20 30.71 -4.95 43.24
N PHE A 21 30.39 -4.81 41.96
CA PHE A 21 30.55 -5.88 40.97
C PHE A 21 32.02 -6.16 40.72
N THR A 22 32.36 -7.44 40.55
CA THR A 22 33.73 -7.83 40.16
C THR A 22 33.94 -7.63 38.66
N LEU A 23 35.18 -7.36 38.24
CA LEU A 23 35.53 -7.20 36.82
C LEU A 23 35.15 -8.44 36.01
N ILE A 24 35.34 -9.63 36.59
CA ILE A 24 35.01 -10.90 35.94
C ILE A 24 33.50 -11.07 35.73
N GLU A 25 32.67 -10.62 36.67
CA GLU A 25 31.21 -10.68 36.56
C GLU A 25 30.70 -9.77 35.44
N LEU A 26 31.25 -8.56 35.32
CA LEU A 26 30.94 -7.66 34.20
C LEU A 26 31.41 -8.25 32.86
N LEU A 27 32.59 -8.89 32.82
CA LEU A 27 33.16 -9.47 31.60
C LEU A 27 32.34 -10.68 31.09
N VAL A 28 31.85 -11.53 32.00
CA VAL A 28 30.97 -12.65 31.65
C VAL A 28 29.62 -12.15 31.13
N VAL A 29 29.06 -11.07 31.70
CA VAL A 29 27.78 -10.52 31.23
C VAL A 29 27.90 -9.96 29.81
N ILE A 30 28.93 -9.16 29.52
CA ILE A 30 29.12 -8.61 28.16
C ILE A 30 29.44 -9.72 27.15
N SER A 31 30.14 -10.80 27.54
CA SER A 31 30.43 -11.91 26.64
C SER A 31 29.17 -12.71 26.30
N ILE A 32 28.28 -12.94 27.27
CA ILE A 32 26.97 -13.55 27.04
C ILE A 32 26.11 -12.67 26.12
N ILE A 33 26.04 -11.36 26.38
CA ILE A 33 25.30 -10.41 25.52
C ILE A 33 25.86 -10.41 24.10
N ALA A 34 27.19 -10.45 23.92
CA ALA A 34 27.82 -10.47 22.61
C ALA A 34 27.48 -11.75 21.81
N VAL A 35 27.48 -12.91 22.46
CA VAL A 35 27.10 -14.18 21.82
C VAL A 35 25.62 -14.18 21.42
N LEU A 36 24.73 -13.72 22.32
CA LEU A 36 23.29 -13.63 22.03
C LEU A 36 23.00 -12.63 20.90
N ALA A 37 23.64 -11.46 20.93
CA ALA A 37 23.50 -10.45 19.88
C ALA A 37 23.97 -10.98 18.51
N GLY A 38 25.09 -11.70 18.48
CA GLY A 38 25.61 -12.31 17.25
C GLY A 38 24.65 -13.31 16.61
N LEU A 39 23.98 -14.14 17.42
CA LEU A 39 22.99 -15.11 16.94
C LEU A 39 21.73 -14.42 16.36
N VAL A 40 21.24 -13.37 17.02
CA VAL A 40 20.05 -12.64 16.59
C VAL A 40 20.26 -11.93 15.24
N VAL A 41 21.43 -11.29 15.05
CA VAL A 41 21.75 -10.57 13.81
C VAL A 41 21.82 -11.51 12.60
N GLY A 42 22.28 -12.75 12.78
CA GLY A 42 22.40 -13.73 11.70
C GLY A 42 21.06 -14.17 11.07
N ILE A 43 19.98 -14.23 11.86
CA ILE A 43 18.67 -14.79 11.42
C ILE A 43 17.72 -13.70 10.89
N ALA A 44 17.90 -12.45 11.32
CA ALA A 44 17.01 -11.33 11.00
C ALA A 44 16.71 -11.14 9.49
N PRO A 45 17.68 -11.29 8.55
CA PRO A 45 17.39 -11.08 7.13
C PRO A 45 16.41 -12.11 6.55
N ALA A 46 16.57 -13.40 6.88
CA ALA A 46 15.72 -14.47 6.36
C ALA A 46 14.28 -14.37 6.89
N ALA A 47 14.13 -14.01 8.17
CA ALA A 47 12.81 -13.76 8.76
C ALA A 47 12.10 -12.57 8.09
N SER A 48 12.83 -11.47 7.86
CA SER A 48 12.28 -10.29 7.18
C SER A 48 11.76 -10.61 5.77
N GLN A 49 12.46 -11.42 4.98
CA GLN A 49 11.99 -11.78 3.63
C GLN A 49 10.70 -12.61 3.66
N ARG A 50 10.62 -13.61 4.55
CA ARG A 50 9.40 -14.42 4.70
C ARG A 50 8.20 -13.57 5.09
N MET A 51 8.41 -12.54 5.92
CA MET A 51 7.35 -11.59 6.29
C MET A 51 6.86 -10.77 5.08
N LYS A 52 7.76 -10.35 4.19
CA LYS A 52 7.40 -9.62 2.96
C LYS A 52 6.58 -10.49 2.03
N ASP A 53 7.05 -11.70 1.76
CA ASP A 53 6.35 -12.66 0.91
C ASP A 53 4.96 -12.99 1.49
N ALA A 54 4.87 -13.27 2.79
CA ALA A 54 3.60 -13.53 3.46
C ALA A 54 2.64 -12.34 3.36
N ARG A 55 3.16 -11.12 3.47
CA ARG A 55 2.37 -9.89 3.34
C ARG A 55 1.84 -9.71 1.92
N VAL A 56 2.70 -9.82 0.90
CA VAL A 56 2.28 -9.67 -0.50
C VAL A 56 1.28 -10.75 -0.87
N ARG A 57 1.46 -11.99 -0.40
CA ARG A 57 0.47 -13.08 -0.57
C ARG A 57 -0.86 -12.79 0.12
N SER A 58 -0.84 -12.19 1.31
CA SER A 58 -2.06 -11.77 1.99
C SER A 58 -2.79 -10.65 1.24
N GLU A 59 -2.06 -9.70 0.67
CA GLU A 59 -2.63 -8.62 -0.15
C GLU A 59 -3.17 -9.16 -1.48
N LEU A 60 -2.47 -10.11 -2.11
CA LEU A 60 -2.96 -10.84 -3.29
C LEU A 60 -4.30 -11.52 -3.00
N ALA A 61 -4.39 -12.30 -1.91
CA ALA A 61 -5.63 -13.00 -1.56
C ALA A 61 -6.81 -12.03 -1.33
N ALA A 62 -6.53 -10.88 -0.71
CA ALA A 62 -7.51 -9.83 -0.49
C ALA A 62 -7.99 -9.21 -1.82
N LEU A 63 -7.07 -8.97 -2.76
CA LEU A 63 -7.41 -8.44 -4.09
C LEU A 63 -8.18 -9.46 -4.94
N VAL A 64 -7.76 -10.72 -4.94
CA VAL A 64 -8.49 -11.82 -5.60
C VAL A 64 -9.93 -11.87 -5.09
N THR A 65 -10.14 -11.78 -3.78
CA THR A 65 -11.48 -11.77 -3.18
C THR A 65 -12.31 -10.55 -3.61
N ALA A 66 -11.67 -9.37 -3.72
CA ALA A 66 -12.33 -8.16 -4.19
C ALA A 66 -12.73 -8.26 -5.67
N ILE A 67 -11.87 -8.82 -6.52
CA ILE A 67 -12.13 -9.04 -7.95
C ILE A 67 -13.27 -10.05 -8.16
N GLU A 68 -13.29 -11.15 -7.40
CA GLU A 68 -14.39 -12.12 -7.49
C GLU A 68 -15.71 -11.53 -6.99
N SER A 69 -15.69 -10.73 -5.92
CA SER A 69 -16.87 -9.98 -5.46
C SER A 69 -17.37 -8.99 -6.52
N TYR A 70 -16.46 -8.34 -7.24
CA TYR A 70 -16.81 -7.46 -8.36
C TYR A 70 -17.52 -8.26 -9.45
N LYS A 71 -16.97 -9.40 -9.87
CA LYS A 71 -17.59 -10.26 -10.88
C LYS A 71 -18.95 -10.78 -10.43
N ALA A 72 -19.11 -11.12 -9.15
CA ALA A 72 -20.41 -11.53 -8.62
C ALA A 72 -21.46 -10.41 -8.73
N LYS A 73 -21.05 -9.14 -8.58
CA LYS A 73 -21.95 -7.98 -8.70
C LYS A 73 -22.25 -7.60 -10.16
N TYR A 74 -21.25 -7.62 -11.03
CA TYR A 74 -21.35 -7.07 -12.39
C TYR A 74 -21.40 -8.12 -13.50
N GLY A 75 -21.24 -9.40 -13.19
CA GLY A 75 -21.24 -10.52 -14.14
C GLY A 75 -19.94 -10.68 -14.94
N VAL A 76 -19.07 -9.67 -14.91
CA VAL A 76 -17.79 -9.62 -15.64
C VAL A 76 -16.65 -9.27 -14.68
N TYR A 77 -15.44 -9.74 -14.97
CA TYR A 77 -14.26 -9.26 -14.24
C TYR A 77 -14.01 -7.79 -14.51
N PRO A 78 -13.36 -7.06 -13.58
CA PRO A 78 -12.91 -5.70 -13.84
C PRO A 78 -12.13 -5.63 -15.17
N PRO A 79 -12.37 -4.61 -15.99
CA PRO A 79 -11.63 -4.44 -17.23
C PRO A 79 -10.13 -4.25 -16.96
N ASP A 80 -9.28 -4.86 -17.79
CA ASP A 80 -7.86 -4.55 -17.86
C ASP A 80 -7.57 -3.46 -18.90
N ASN A 81 -6.32 -3.01 -18.99
CA ASN A 81 -5.88 -2.04 -20.01
C ASN A 81 -5.49 -2.79 -21.29
N TYR A 82 -6.51 -3.25 -22.01
CA TYR A 82 -6.37 -3.94 -23.29
C TYR A 82 -6.57 -2.99 -24.45
N ASP A 83 -5.59 -2.92 -25.36
CA ASP A 83 -5.69 -2.22 -26.63
C ASP A 83 -6.25 -3.17 -27.70
N PRO A 84 -7.49 -2.96 -28.18
CA PRO A 84 -8.11 -3.82 -29.18
C PRO A 84 -7.47 -3.70 -30.56
N THR A 85 -6.77 -2.59 -30.84
CA THR A 85 -6.13 -2.33 -32.15
C THR A 85 -4.88 -3.18 -32.31
N ASN A 86 -4.01 -3.16 -31.29
CA ASN A 86 -2.75 -3.89 -31.30
C ASN A 86 -2.87 -5.29 -30.67
N ARG A 87 -4.00 -5.59 -30.01
CA ARG A 87 -4.25 -6.84 -29.26
C ARG A 87 -3.23 -7.08 -28.16
N VAL A 88 -2.82 -6.01 -27.48
CA VAL A 88 -1.83 -6.02 -26.39
C VAL A 88 -2.49 -5.52 -25.11
N THR A 89 -2.25 -6.21 -24.00
CA THR A 89 -2.63 -5.72 -22.67
C THR A 89 -1.43 -5.05 -22.00
N ASN A 90 -1.63 -3.87 -21.41
CA ASN A 90 -0.71 -3.27 -20.49
C ASN A 90 -1.08 -3.66 -19.05
N PRO A 91 -0.41 -4.66 -18.45
CA PRO A 91 -0.80 -5.12 -17.12
C PRO A 91 -0.43 -4.14 -16.01
N THR A 92 0.55 -3.25 -16.20
CA THR A 92 1.06 -2.37 -15.13
C THR A 92 0.17 -1.15 -14.91
N LEU A 93 -0.40 -0.58 -15.98
CA LEU A 93 -1.29 0.57 -15.92
C LEU A 93 -2.74 0.11 -16.13
N ASN A 94 -3.36 -0.45 -15.10
CA ASN A 94 -4.74 -0.94 -15.15
C ASN A 94 -5.67 -0.08 -14.28
N SER A 95 -6.96 -0.03 -14.62
CA SER A 95 -7.98 0.75 -13.92
C SER A 95 -8.52 0.07 -12.64
N LEU A 96 -7.91 -1.03 -12.19
CA LEU A 96 -8.45 -1.88 -11.14
C LEU A 96 -8.70 -1.14 -9.82
N TYR A 97 -7.87 -0.13 -9.50
CA TYR A 97 -8.09 0.73 -8.34
C TYR A 97 -9.50 1.35 -8.38
N TYR A 98 -9.83 2.07 -9.45
CA TYR A 98 -11.11 2.75 -9.62
C TYR A 98 -12.28 1.78 -9.76
N GLU A 99 -12.08 0.62 -10.35
CA GLU A 99 -13.13 -0.40 -10.45
C GLU A 99 -13.47 -0.99 -9.07
N LEU A 100 -12.49 -1.13 -8.18
CA LEU A 100 -12.71 -1.69 -6.84
C LEU A 100 -13.12 -0.66 -5.79
N THR A 101 -12.81 0.62 -5.99
CA THR A 101 -13.23 1.73 -5.10
C THR A 101 -14.53 2.39 -5.55
N GLY A 102 -14.73 2.46 -6.86
CA GLY A 102 -15.83 3.12 -7.53
C GLY A 102 -15.63 4.63 -7.71
N VAL A 103 -16.33 5.20 -8.68
CA VAL A 103 -16.28 6.63 -9.01
C VAL A 103 -17.68 7.22 -9.18
N LEU A 104 -17.81 8.54 -8.99
CA LEU A 104 -19.00 9.27 -9.43
C LEU A 104 -18.74 9.85 -10.81
N ALA A 105 -19.66 9.67 -11.74
CA ALA A 105 -19.62 10.24 -13.08
C ALA A 105 -20.42 11.55 -13.10
N ASP A 106 -19.73 12.68 -13.24
CA ASP A 106 -20.35 14.00 -13.41
C ASP A 106 -20.63 14.24 -14.89
N ASN A 107 -21.85 13.91 -15.32
CA ASN A 107 -22.26 14.02 -16.72
C ASN A 107 -22.39 15.48 -17.20
N GLN A 108 -22.44 16.47 -16.31
CA GLN A 108 -22.51 17.88 -16.70
C GLN A 108 -21.14 18.41 -17.08
N GLN A 109 -20.13 18.07 -16.28
CA GLN A 109 -18.75 18.49 -16.50
C GLN A 109 -17.96 17.50 -17.37
N GLY A 110 -18.52 16.30 -17.60
CA GLY A 110 -17.83 15.22 -18.28
C GLY A 110 -16.60 14.77 -17.49
N LYS A 111 -16.72 14.62 -16.16
CA LYS A 111 -15.60 14.28 -15.27
C LYS A 111 -15.91 13.04 -14.44
N LEU A 112 -14.86 12.33 -14.04
CA LEU A 112 -14.95 11.27 -13.04
C LEU A 112 -14.43 11.79 -11.69
N ILE A 113 -15.13 11.48 -10.61
CA ILE A 113 -14.77 11.90 -9.26
C ILE A 113 -14.44 10.65 -8.46
N ALA A 114 -13.20 10.59 -7.94
CA ALA A 114 -12.73 9.48 -7.14
C ALA A 114 -13.49 9.34 -5.80
N GLU A 115 -13.25 8.21 -5.12
CA GLU A 115 -13.94 7.79 -3.89
C GLU A 115 -13.84 8.83 -2.76
N ASP A 116 -12.70 9.47 -2.61
CA ASP A 116 -12.44 10.49 -1.59
C ASP A 116 -12.95 11.89 -2.01
N GLY A 117 -13.29 12.08 -3.29
CA GLY A 117 -13.68 13.35 -3.87
C GLY A 117 -12.54 14.36 -4.04
N SER A 118 -11.29 13.95 -3.82
CA SER A 118 -10.12 14.82 -3.95
C SER A 118 -9.65 14.88 -5.41
N ALA A 119 -9.71 13.75 -6.13
CA ALA A 119 -9.31 13.66 -7.53
C ALA A 119 -10.52 13.82 -8.47
N VAL A 120 -10.42 14.82 -9.35
CA VAL A 120 -11.31 15.02 -10.50
C VAL A 120 -10.55 14.65 -11.75
N ILE A 121 -11.00 13.59 -12.41
CA ILE A 121 -10.29 12.93 -13.49
C ILE A 121 -10.99 13.27 -14.82
N ASP A 122 -10.20 13.65 -15.81
CA ASP A 122 -10.67 13.79 -17.18
C ASP A 122 -10.82 12.40 -17.84
N PRO A 123 -11.97 12.06 -18.45
CA PRO A 123 -12.12 10.82 -19.20
C PRO A 123 -11.08 10.63 -20.31
N ALA A 124 -10.57 11.70 -20.91
CA ALA A 124 -9.51 11.62 -21.91
C ALA A 124 -8.18 11.15 -21.30
N ASP A 125 -7.86 11.62 -20.10
CA ASP A 125 -6.67 11.15 -19.37
C ASP A 125 -6.86 9.71 -18.90
N PHE A 126 -8.07 9.37 -18.43
CA PHE A 126 -8.43 7.99 -18.08
C PHE A 126 -8.24 7.04 -19.28
N GLN A 127 -8.69 7.44 -20.46
CA GLN A 127 -8.51 6.70 -21.71
C GLN A 127 -7.04 6.60 -22.11
N ARG A 128 -6.30 7.69 -21.99
CA ARG A 128 -4.88 7.72 -22.33
C ARG A 128 -4.06 6.75 -21.48
N TYR A 129 -4.32 6.67 -20.17
CA TYR A 129 -3.49 5.90 -19.24
C TYR A 129 -4.01 4.48 -18.99
N PHE A 130 -5.32 4.26 -19.01
CA PHE A 130 -5.92 2.95 -18.75
C PHE A 130 -6.57 2.31 -19.98
N GLY A 131 -6.57 2.97 -21.14
CA GLY A 131 -7.13 2.43 -22.38
C GLY A 131 -8.67 2.34 -22.38
N ARG A 132 -9.35 3.08 -21.49
CA ARG A 132 -10.81 3.00 -21.26
C ARG A 132 -11.43 4.38 -21.13
N GLU A 133 -12.66 4.55 -21.57
CA GLU A 133 -13.37 5.84 -21.48
C GLU A 133 -14.04 6.07 -20.12
N GLY A 134 -14.16 5.03 -19.29
CA GLY A 134 -14.80 5.14 -17.99
C GLY A 134 -14.65 3.89 -17.12
N VAL A 135 -15.37 3.93 -16.00
CA VAL A 135 -15.35 2.91 -14.94
C VAL A 135 -16.72 2.28 -14.84
N LEU A 136 -16.80 0.95 -14.80
CA LEU A 136 -18.08 0.25 -14.75
C LEU A 136 -18.70 0.27 -13.33
N ASN A 137 -17.88 0.25 -12.27
CA ASN A 137 -18.32 0.59 -10.92
C ASN A 137 -18.45 2.12 -10.76
N SER A 138 -19.38 2.73 -11.48
CA SER A 138 -19.67 4.16 -11.38
C SER A 138 -21.16 4.45 -11.20
N LEU A 139 -21.45 5.66 -10.69
CA LEU A 139 -22.81 6.17 -10.57
C LEU A 139 -22.90 7.59 -11.12
N PRO A 140 -23.99 7.95 -11.82
CA PRO A 140 -24.22 9.33 -12.22
C PRO A 140 -24.36 10.20 -10.97
N ARG A 141 -23.56 11.26 -10.90
CA ARG A 141 -23.57 12.20 -9.78
C ARG A 141 -24.93 12.89 -9.70
N ALA A 142 -25.58 12.80 -8.54
CA ALA A 142 -26.85 13.48 -8.29
C ALA A 142 -26.61 14.99 -8.22
N GLN A 143 -27.50 15.78 -8.81
CA GLN A 143 -27.38 17.24 -8.77
C GLN A 143 -28.11 17.79 -7.56
N GLY A 144 -27.44 18.68 -6.82
CA GLY A 144 -28.03 19.41 -5.71
C GLY A 144 -27.48 20.82 -5.59
N THR A 145 -28.00 21.57 -4.63
CA THR A 145 -27.38 22.86 -4.26
C THR A 145 -25.97 22.60 -3.71
N ALA A 146 -25.07 23.58 -3.84
CA ALA A 146 -23.68 23.45 -3.37
C ALA A 146 -23.59 23.03 -1.89
N ALA A 147 -24.54 23.48 -1.05
CA ALA A 147 -24.61 23.13 0.37
C ALA A 147 -25.01 21.66 0.62
N MET A 148 -25.72 21.03 -0.31
CA MET A 148 -26.21 19.65 -0.20
C MET A 148 -25.33 18.64 -0.94
N GLN A 149 -24.56 19.07 -1.93
CA GLN A 149 -23.81 18.19 -2.84
C GLN A 149 -22.92 17.19 -2.10
N ASN A 150 -22.17 17.64 -1.09
CA ASN A 150 -21.29 16.76 -0.32
C ASN A 150 -22.04 15.65 0.43
N ARG A 151 -23.29 15.89 0.82
CA ARG A 151 -24.14 14.88 1.47
C ARG A 151 -24.64 13.87 0.43
N LEU A 152 -25.12 14.37 -0.70
CA LEU A 152 -25.58 13.54 -1.83
C LEU A 152 -24.47 12.63 -2.34
N ASP A 153 -23.28 13.18 -2.61
CA ASP A 153 -22.12 12.42 -3.09
C ASP A 153 -21.75 11.32 -2.09
N ARG A 154 -21.73 11.64 -0.78
CA ARG A 154 -21.45 10.66 0.28
C ARG A 154 -22.48 9.54 0.32
N ASP A 155 -23.76 9.86 0.15
CA ASP A 155 -24.83 8.87 0.20
C ASP A 155 -24.84 7.99 -1.05
N GLN A 156 -24.61 8.56 -2.24
CA GLN A 156 -24.47 7.80 -3.48
C GLN A 156 -23.29 6.82 -3.41
N ARG A 157 -22.13 7.29 -2.91
CA ARG A 157 -20.93 6.44 -2.78
C ARG A 157 -21.18 5.17 -1.99
N LYS A 158 -22.03 5.19 -0.95
CA LYS A 158 -22.37 3.99 -0.16
C LYS A 158 -22.96 2.84 -0.98
N THR A 159 -23.50 3.11 -2.16
CA THR A 159 -24.10 2.10 -3.05
C THR A 159 -23.10 1.50 -4.05
N LEU A 160 -21.93 2.11 -4.20
CA LEU A 160 -20.83 1.56 -5.00
C LEU A 160 -20.24 0.32 -4.31
N LEU A 161 -19.59 -0.52 -5.10
CA LEU A 161 -18.69 -1.51 -4.50
C LEU A 161 -17.51 -0.72 -3.91
N ARG A 162 -17.37 -0.71 -2.58
CA ARG A 162 -16.33 0.06 -1.88
C ARG A 162 -15.32 -0.85 -1.22
N ARG A 163 -14.21 -1.11 -1.92
CA ARG A 163 -13.02 -1.63 -1.28
C ARG A 163 -12.18 -0.48 -0.75
N GLU A 164 -12.04 -0.41 0.56
CA GLU A 164 -11.10 0.54 1.17
C GLU A 164 -9.67 -0.01 1.11
N PHE A 165 -8.77 0.81 0.58
CA PHE A 165 -7.34 0.51 0.52
C PHE A 165 -6.57 1.36 1.52
N LYS A 166 -5.56 0.75 2.16
CA LYS A 166 -4.65 1.49 3.04
C LYS A 166 -3.70 2.35 2.19
N PRO A 167 -3.17 3.48 2.72
CA PRO A 167 -2.25 4.37 1.98
C PRO A 167 -0.99 3.71 1.39
N GLY A 168 -0.65 2.47 1.79
CA GLY A 168 0.47 1.72 1.23
C GLY A 168 0.11 0.73 0.13
N GLN A 169 -1.18 0.62 -0.24
CA GLN A 169 -1.71 -0.36 -1.21
C GLN A 169 -2.08 0.29 -2.55
N TYR A 170 -1.92 1.59 -2.68
CA TYR A 170 -2.08 2.35 -3.91
C TYR A 170 -1.04 3.46 -3.95
N ALA A 171 -0.80 4.00 -5.14
CA ALA A 171 0.09 5.13 -5.35
C ALA A 171 -0.26 5.83 -6.66
N GLU A 172 0.11 7.10 -6.74
CA GLU A 172 -0.08 7.94 -7.92
C GLU A 172 0.88 7.54 -9.05
N ILE A 173 0.40 7.61 -10.29
CA ILE A 173 1.19 7.34 -11.52
C ILE A 173 2.28 8.42 -11.73
N PHE A 174 2.10 9.60 -11.14
CA PHE A 174 3.01 10.74 -11.26
C PHE A 174 3.43 11.23 -9.86
N ARG A 175 4.60 11.89 -9.76
CA ARG A 175 5.13 12.41 -8.48
C ARG A 175 5.38 13.93 -8.49
N SER A 176 5.21 14.60 -9.63
CA SER A 176 5.58 16.01 -9.77
C SER A 176 4.49 16.86 -10.43
N GLU A 177 3.86 17.69 -9.60
CA GLU A 177 2.88 18.72 -9.94
C GLU A 177 3.43 19.85 -10.85
N ARG A 178 4.75 19.94 -11.08
CA ARG A 178 5.37 21.09 -11.76
C ARG A 178 5.29 21.06 -13.28
N ASN A 179 4.78 19.98 -13.87
CA ASN A 179 4.60 19.87 -15.32
C ASN A 179 3.15 20.18 -15.70
N PRO A 180 2.89 21.05 -16.71
CA PRO A 180 1.55 21.24 -17.22
C PRO A 180 0.98 19.92 -17.76
N GLY A 181 -0.23 19.54 -17.31
CA GLY A 181 -0.88 18.26 -17.66
C GLY A 181 -0.70 17.14 -16.63
N TYR A 182 -0.43 17.48 -15.36
CA TYR A 182 -0.42 16.54 -14.25
C TYR A 182 -1.83 15.99 -13.98
N VAL A 183 -1.96 14.68 -13.82
CA VAL A 183 -3.22 14.01 -13.50
C VAL A 183 -2.97 13.09 -12.32
N ASP A 184 -3.69 13.33 -11.23
CA ASP A 184 -3.69 12.46 -10.06
C ASP A 184 -4.48 11.19 -10.37
N LEU A 185 -3.77 10.24 -11.00
CA LEU A 185 -4.28 8.91 -11.25
C LEU A 185 -3.62 7.92 -10.30
N GLU A 186 -4.44 7.10 -9.65
CA GLU A 186 -3.95 6.07 -8.74
C GLU A 186 -3.97 4.68 -9.40
N VAL A 187 -2.98 3.88 -9.01
CA VAL A 187 -2.92 2.45 -9.32
C VAL A 187 -2.70 1.67 -8.03
N LEU A 188 -3.20 0.44 -8.01
CA LEU A 188 -2.89 -0.47 -6.91
C LEU A 188 -1.40 -0.77 -6.90
N ALA A 189 -0.78 -0.61 -5.75
CA ALA A 189 0.64 -0.81 -5.55
C ALA A 189 0.89 -1.93 -4.54
N VAL A 190 2.00 -2.61 -4.70
CA VAL A 190 2.42 -3.66 -3.76
C VAL A 190 2.79 -3.00 -2.44
N GLY A 191 2.21 -3.42 -1.33
CA GLY A 191 2.45 -2.86 0.00
C GLY A 191 3.50 -3.59 0.84
N PHE A 192 4.59 -2.94 1.25
CA PHE A 192 5.29 -3.22 2.53
C PHE A 192 6.30 -2.10 2.87
N SER A 193 6.32 -1.59 4.10
CA SER A 193 7.46 -0.80 4.59
C SER A 193 7.66 -1.19 6.03
N THR A 194 8.71 -1.95 6.32
CA THR A 194 9.10 -2.17 7.72
C THR A 194 10.60 -2.33 7.81
N ASP A 195 11.21 -1.54 8.68
CA ASP A 195 12.22 -2.08 9.56
C ASP A 195 11.57 -2.56 10.87
N ALA A 196 12.36 -3.17 11.76
CA ALA A 196 11.92 -3.63 13.08
C ALA A 196 11.64 -2.48 14.08
N SER A 197 11.69 -1.21 13.65
CA SER A 197 11.62 -0.02 14.52
C SER A 197 10.32 0.80 14.36
N GLY A 198 9.47 0.49 13.38
CA GLY A 198 8.09 0.97 13.35
C GLY A 198 7.84 2.39 12.83
N LYS A 199 8.74 2.97 11.99
CA LYS A 199 8.50 4.28 11.33
C LYS A 199 8.36 4.17 9.79
N ARG A 200 7.36 4.89 9.24
CA ARG A 200 6.68 4.72 7.93
C ARG A 200 7.45 5.38 6.75
N GLY A 201 7.27 5.05 5.46
CA GLY A 201 6.23 4.24 4.82
C GLY A 201 6.34 4.14 3.29
N GLY A 202 5.36 3.45 2.69
CA GLY A 202 5.04 3.47 1.25
C GLY A 202 5.55 2.27 0.43
N GLY A 203 4.77 1.18 0.35
CA GLY A 203 4.89 0.15 -0.71
C GLY A 203 6.17 -0.73 -0.73
N PHE A 204 6.15 -1.90 -1.39
CA PHE A 204 7.36 -2.57 -1.90
C PHE A 204 7.82 -1.80 -3.13
N PRO A 205 8.74 -0.82 -3.03
CA PRO A 205 9.03 0.00 -4.19
C PRO A 205 9.79 -0.82 -5.24
N TRP A 206 9.63 -0.43 -6.50
CA TRP A 206 10.54 -0.88 -7.53
C TRP A 206 11.92 -0.22 -7.32
N PRO A 207 13.05 -0.84 -7.72
CA PRO A 207 14.34 -0.18 -7.55
C PRO A 207 14.43 1.11 -8.38
N PRO A 208 14.61 2.30 -7.76
CA PRO A 208 14.52 3.57 -8.47
C PRO A 208 15.72 3.85 -9.38
N GLY A 209 16.87 3.22 -9.12
CA GLY A 209 18.11 3.42 -9.90
C GLY A 209 18.18 2.66 -11.22
N LEU A 210 17.12 1.93 -11.62
CA LEU A 210 17.11 1.19 -12.87
C LEU A 210 16.79 2.10 -14.07
N PRO A 211 17.28 1.77 -15.28
CA PRO A 211 16.94 2.51 -16.49
C PRO A 211 15.42 2.65 -16.67
N PRO A 212 14.90 3.78 -17.21
CA PRO A 212 13.46 4.01 -17.38
C PRO A 212 12.73 2.89 -18.14
N ALA A 213 13.39 2.24 -19.10
CA ALA A 213 12.82 1.12 -19.85
C ALA A 213 12.51 -0.11 -18.98
N GLN A 214 13.17 -0.25 -17.82
CA GLN A 214 12.95 -1.32 -16.85
C GLN A 214 12.05 -0.91 -15.68
N GLN A 215 11.57 0.34 -15.65
CA GLN A 215 10.62 0.81 -14.65
C GLN A 215 9.20 0.40 -15.10
N PRO A 216 8.40 -0.27 -14.24
CA PRO A 216 7.02 -0.64 -14.57
C PRO A 216 6.15 0.55 -14.94
N VAL A 217 6.40 1.68 -14.29
CA VAL A 217 5.75 2.97 -14.54
C VAL A 217 6.83 4.01 -14.78
N ARG A 218 7.05 4.36 -16.05
CA ARG A 218 8.16 5.24 -16.47
C ARG A 218 8.08 6.65 -15.86
N SER A 219 6.88 7.13 -15.58
CA SER A 219 6.60 8.45 -15.01
C SER A 219 6.85 8.53 -13.49
N ASN A 220 6.90 7.39 -12.78
CA ASN A 220 7.15 7.35 -11.34
C ASN A 220 8.19 6.28 -11.01
N PRO A 221 9.49 6.62 -11.12
CA PRO A 221 10.58 5.70 -10.75
C PRO A 221 10.42 5.22 -9.30
N GLY A 222 10.37 3.91 -9.14
CA GLY A 222 10.19 3.25 -7.86
C GLY A 222 8.75 2.85 -7.51
N LEU A 223 7.76 3.19 -8.35
CA LEU A 223 6.42 2.63 -8.23
C LEU A 223 6.41 1.16 -8.63
N ASN A 224 5.84 0.30 -7.79
CA ASN A 224 5.59 -1.10 -8.09
C ASN A 224 4.08 -1.40 -8.11
N PRO A 225 3.44 -1.37 -9.29
CA PRO A 225 2.02 -1.62 -9.39
C PRO A 225 1.70 -3.13 -9.32
N TRP A 226 0.50 -3.46 -8.87
CA TRP A 226 -0.10 -4.75 -9.16
C TRP A 226 -0.37 -4.87 -10.65
N ARG A 227 0.02 -6.00 -11.22
CA ARG A 227 -0.15 -6.31 -12.63
C ARG A 227 -1.39 -7.17 -12.80
N TYR A 228 -2.26 -6.79 -13.73
CA TYR A 228 -3.57 -7.39 -13.87
C TYR A 228 -3.95 -7.59 -15.34
N VAL A 229 -4.46 -8.78 -15.66
CA VAL A 229 -4.94 -9.15 -17.00
C VAL A 229 -6.21 -9.99 -16.84
N SER A 230 -7.29 -9.61 -17.52
CA SER A 230 -8.56 -10.34 -17.53
C SER A 230 -9.04 -10.66 -18.95
N THR A 231 -8.61 -9.90 -19.96
CA THR A 231 -9.03 -10.12 -21.35
C THR A 231 -8.45 -11.41 -21.92
N ASN A 232 -7.14 -11.64 -21.75
CA ASN A 232 -6.44 -12.83 -22.24
C ASN A 232 -5.40 -13.33 -21.19
N PRO A 233 -5.83 -13.84 -20.03
CA PRO A 233 -4.92 -14.34 -19.01
C PRO A 233 -4.17 -15.59 -19.50
N THR A 234 -2.88 -15.68 -19.16
CA THR A 234 -2.00 -16.78 -19.58
C THR A 234 -1.97 -17.90 -18.56
N ASN A 235 -1.93 -17.57 -17.27
CA ASN A 235 -1.78 -18.55 -16.18
C ASN A 235 -3.13 -19.09 -15.70
N ASN A 236 -4.18 -18.26 -15.75
CA ASN A 236 -5.54 -18.63 -15.37
C ASN A 236 -6.56 -18.39 -16.50
N PRO A 237 -6.59 -19.25 -17.54
CA PRO A 237 -7.56 -19.14 -18.64
C PRO A 237 -9.02 -19.10 -18.14
N GLY A 238 -9.81 -18.16 -18.66
CA GLY A 238 -11.21 -17.96 -18.26
C GLY A 238 -11.43 -17.24 -16.92
N ARG A 239 -10.34 -16.84 -16.23
CA ARG A 239 -10.38 -16.02 -15.03
C ARG A 239 -9.64 -14.70 -15.23
N PHE A 240 -8.57 -14.49 -14.48
CA PHE A 240 -7.69 -13.33 -14.57
C PHE A 240 -6.33 -13.71 -14.00
N ASP A 241 -5.29 -13.06 -14.48
CA ASP A 241 -3.96 -13.10 -13.88
C ASP A 241 -3.77 -11.83 -13.05
N LEU A 242 -3.36 -12.01 -11.79
CA LEU A 242 -3.00 -10.93 -10.89
C LEU A 242 -1.66 -11.26 -10.24
N TRP A 243 -0.69 -10.38 -10.39
CA TRP A 243 0.64 -10.61 -9.81
C TRP A 243 1.39 -9.35 -9.44
N ALA A 244 2.37 -9.55 -8.59
CA ALA A 244 3.36 -8.58 -8.19
C ALA A 244 4.76 -9.15 -8.46
N GLU A 245 5.66 -8.29 -8.90
CA GLU A 245 7.08 -8.62 -8.97
C GLU A 245 7.81 -8.00 -7.78
N ILE A 246 8.55 -8.85 -7.07
CA ILE A 246 9.33 -8.51 -5.89
C ILE A 246 10.80 -8.66 -6.29
N ARG A 247 11.49 -7.54 -6.48
CA ARG A 247 12.89 -7.54 -6.91
C ARG A 247 13.83 -7.54 -5.69
N GLU A 248 14.67 -8.56 -5.60
CA GLU A 248 15.61 -8.78 -4.51
C GLU A 248 17.04 -8.89 -5.04
N ARG A 249 17.88 -7.86 -4.82
CA ARG A 249 19.27 -7.78 -5.30
C ARG A 249 19.40 -8.11 -6.80
N ASN A 250 19.58 -9.39 -7.15
CA ASN A 250 19.75 -9.89 -8.52
C ASN A 250 18.63 -10.82 -9.02
N ARG A 251 17.59 -11.07 -8.23
CA ARG A 251 16.47 -11.95 -8.61
C ARG A 251 15.15 -11.18 -8.56
N THR A 252 14.25 -11.51 -9.47
CA THR A 252 12.85 -11.07 -9.43
C THR A 252 12.01 -12.27 -9.05
N ASN A 253 11.32 -12.18 -7.91
CA ASN A 253 10.33 -13.16 -7.48
C ASN A 253 8.95 -12.70 -7.95
N ILE A 254 8.14 -13.62 -8.47
CA ILE A 254 6.77 -13.32 -8.90
C ILE A 254 5.81 -13.92 -7.89
N VAL A 255 4.94 -13.09 -7.34
CA VAL A 255 3.83 -13.53 -6.49
C VAL A 255 2.55 -13.29 -7.25
N GLY A 256 2.02 -14.37 -7.82
CA GLY A 256 0.80 -14.36 -8.61
C GLY A 256 -0.27 -15.30 -8.06
N ASN A 257 -1.45 -15.25 -8.65
CA ASN A 257 -2.57 -16.14 -8.33
C ASN A 257 -2.49 -17.51 -9.05
N TRP A 258 -1.28 -18.04 -9.23
CA TRP A 258 -1.00 -19.36 -9.80
C TRP A 258 0.11 -20.09 -9.01
#